data_AF-A0A8T4YQZ7-F1
#
_entry.id   AF-A0A8T4YQZ7-F1
#
_cell.length_a   1.000
_cell.length_b   1.000
_cell.length_c   1.000
_cell.angle_alpha   90.00
_cell.angle_beta   90.00
_cell.angle_gamma   90.00
#
_symmetry.space_group_name_H-M   'P 1'
#
loop_
_entity.id
_entity.type
_entity.pdbx_description
1 polymer ?
#
loop_
_entity_poly.entity_id
_entity_poly.type
_entity_poly.pdbx_seq_one_letter_code
_entity_poly.pdbx_strand_id
1 'polypeptide(L)'
;ILSDIFRPSDVHVLSEDLNLNITFSQQTHYCYVAFNTRREPLNDKQFRKALAHLIPREEIASKLFEGIVVTPMLYETSPAFGRWHNPNVATYPYNPTRARQILASGGYGWDKDGKLIGPDSKPLRKVSFISPTQEEAPTSYEIAKLTVEEMKKIGLEVYQEPLSFDSLLTKVLTERSFDIYFLCVSNLGKYPRWLYDYYHSSLDVPDGDNTPGVRDTELDRLLYTFRFESETEEEGERAVWRAQELIADLAARVPVYSRYQIEAYRKGLEGMVEHRGVGY
;
A
#
# COMPACT_ATOMS: atom_id res chain seq x y z
N ILE A 1 18.46 11.73 21.43
CA ILE A 1 17.26 10.96 21.04
C ILE A 1 17.60 10.31 19.72
N LEU A 2 17.44 9.00 19.60
CA LEU A 2 17.47 8.31 18.31
C LEU A 2 16.01 8.14 17.86
N SER A 3 15.70 8.52 16.63
CA SER A 3 14.37 8.43 16.02
C SER A 3 14.44 7.63 14.73
N ASP A 4 13.29 7.23 14.21
CA ASP A 4 13.17 6.42 12.98
C ASP A 4 14.00 5.13 13.03
N ILE A 5 14.00 4.45 14.17
CA ILE A 5 14.59 3.12 14.29
C ILE A 5 13.59 2.13 13.70
N PHE A 6 13.95 1.43 12.62
CA PHE A 6 13.02 0.53 11.92
C PHE A 6 13.60 -0.86 11.61
N ARG A 7 14.90 -1.08 11.85
CA ARG A 7 15.49 -2.41 11.66
C ARG A 7 15.35 -3.21 12.94
N PRO A 8 14.86 -4.47 12.88
CA PRO A 8 14.79 -5.35 14.04
C PRO A 8 16.08 -5.40 14.86
N SER A 9 17.23 -5.52 14.18
CA SER A 9 18.56 -5.53 14.80
C SER A 9 18.82 -4.31 15.68
N ASP A 10 18.45 -3.13 15.20
CA ASP A 10 18.72 -1.86 15.89
C ASP A 10 17.84 -1.73 17.13
N VAL A 11 16.58 -2.19 17.04
CA VAL A 11 15.65 -2.23 18.18
C VAL A 11 16.15 -3.20 19.24
N HIS A 12 16.63 -4.39 18.86
CA HIS A 12 17.17 -5.36 19.81
C HIS A 12 18.36 -4.79 20.58
N VAL A 13 19.36 -4.24 19.88
CA VAL A 13 20.54 -3.62 20.50
C VAL A 13 20.14 -2.51 21.49
N LEU A 14 19.18 -1.66 21.12
CA LEU A 14 18.72 -0.58 21.99
C LEU A 14 17.91 -1.08 23.18
N SER A 15 17.13 -2.17 23.02
CA SER A 15 16.33 -2.76 24.09
C SER A 15 17.16 -3.40 25.21
N GLU A 16 18.42 -3.75 24.92
CA GLU A 16 19.35 -4.30 25.90
C GLU A 16 20.00 -3.21 26.78
N ASP A 17 19.97 -1.93 26.38
CA ASP A 17 20.52 -0.83 27.18
C ASP A 17 19.52 -0.34 28.23
N LEU A 18 19.76 -0.75 29.49
CA LEU A 18 18.94 -0.38 30.65
C LEU A 18 18.93 1.13 30.96
N ASN A 19 19.77 1.95 30.33
CA ASN A 19 19.76 3.40 30.48
C ASN A 19 18.84 4.12 29.50
N LEU A 20 18.19 3.40 28.59
CA LEU A 20 17.26 3.94 27.62
C LEU A 20 15.80 3.67 28.02
N ASN A 21 14.94 4.60 27.65
CA ASN A 21 13.51 4.38 27.48
C ASN A 21 13.24 4.28 25.98
N ILE A 22 12.37 3.35 25.58
CA ILE A 22 11.95 3.13 24.21
C ILE A 22 10.44 3.33 24.13
N THR A 23 10.00 4.17 23.20
CA THR A 23 8.59 4.43 22.92
C THR A 23 8.23 3.97 21.52
N PHE A 24 6.97 3.56 21.37
CA PHE A 24 6.40 3.09 20.11
C PHE A 24 5.15 3.92 19.82
N SER A 25 5.09 4.54 18.64
CA SER A 25 3.91 5.31 18.23
C SER A 25 3.47 4.98 16.82
N GLN A 26 2.16 4.94 16.59
CA GLN A 26 1.62 4.72 15.26
C GLN A 26 1.89 5.94 14.38
N GLN A 27 2.48 5.70 13.21
CA GLN A 27 2.72 6.74 12.22
C GLN A 27 1.67 6.71 11.12
N THR A 28 1.58 7.80 10.37
CA THR A 28 0.80 7.84 9.12
C THR A 28 1.58 7.26 7.94
N HIS A 29 2.69 6.59 8.21
CA HIS A 29 3.43 5.81 7.23
C HIS A 29 2.64 4.57 6.83
N TYR A 30 2.56 4.28 5.53
CA TYR A 30 2.24 2.94 5.06
C TYR A 30 2.89 2.66 3.72
N CYS A 31 3.14 1.39 3.46
CA CYS A 31 3.58 0.89 2.16
C CYS A 31 2.42 0.26 1.41
N TYR A 32 2.46 0.31 0.09
CA TYR A 32 1.39 -0.14 -0.78
C TYR A 32 1.95 -0.75 -2.07
N VAL A 33 1.14 -1.61 -2.67
CA VAL A 33 1.30 -2.06 -4.06
C VAL A 33 0.32 -1.28 -4.91
N ALA A 34 0.78 -0.69 -6.00
CA ALA A 34 -0.05 0.04 -6.95
C ALA A 34 -0.08 -0.66 -8.30
N PHE A 35 -1.24 -0.63 -8.96
CA PHE A 35 -1.48 -1.22 -10.26
C PHE A 35 -1.81 -0.13 -11.28
N ASN A 36 -1.23 -0.20 -12.47
CA ASN A 36 -1.60 0.70 -13.56
C ASN A 36 -2.94 0.26 -14.17
N THR A 37 -4.01 0.99 -13.86
CA THR A 37 -5.38 0.70 -14.32
C THR A 37 -5.55 0.92 -15.82
N ARG A 38 -4.55 1.50 -16.50
CA ARG A 38 -4.58 1.79 -17.94
C ARG A 38 -4.06 0.62 -18.79
N ARG A 39 -3.45 -0.42 -18.20
CA ARG A 39 -2.76 -1.50 -18.93
C ARG A 39 -3.41 -2.85 -18.64
N GLU A 40 -3.76 -3.60 -19.68
CA GLU A 40 -4.16 -5.01 -19.53
C GLU A 40 -3.05 -5.85 -18.88
N PRO A 41 -3.34 -6.92 -18.12
CA PRO A 41 -4.66 -7.27 -17.57
C PRO A 41 -5.06 -6.43 -16.34
N LEU A 42 -4.22 -5.49 -15.92
CA LEU A 42 -4.42 -4.69 -14.71
C LEU A 42 -5.49 -3.60 -14.85
N ASN A 43 -6.02 -3.37 -16.05
CA ASN A 43 -7.22 -2.56 -16.27
C ASN A 43 -8.49 -3.26 -15.76
N ASP A 44 -8.52 -4.60 -15.70
CA ASP A 44 -9.60 -5.33 -15.06
C ASP A 44 -9.54 -5.20 -13.52
N LYS A 45 -10.63 -4.67 -12.97
CA LYS A 45 -10.83 -4.53 -11.52
C LYS A 45 -10.85 -5.88 -10.81
N GLN A 46 -11.45 -6.92 -11.38
CA GLN A 46 -11.49 -8.24 -10.73
C GLN A 46 -10.10 -8.88 -10.67
N PHE A 47 -9.31 -8.73 -11.74
CA PHE A 47 -7.91 -9.13 -11.74
C PHE A 47 -7.11 -8.46 -10.62
N ARG A 48 -7.21 -7.13 -10.46
CA ARG A 48 -6.51 -6.41 -9.36
C ARG A 48 -6.96 -6.88 -7.97
N LYS A 49 -8.26 -7.10 -7.76
CA LYS A 49 -8.79 -7.66 -6.50
C LYS A 49 -8.24 -9.05 -6.19
N ALA A 50 -8.10 -9.89 -7.20
CA ALA A 50 -7.46 -11.19 -7.03
C ALA A 50 -5.99 -11.05 -6.62
N LEU A 51 -5.24 -10.15 -7.28
CA LEU A 51 -3.85 -9.88 -6.94
C LEU A 51 -3.68 -9.29 -5.53
N ALA A 52 -4.63 -8.48 -5.06
CA ALA A 52 -4.63 -7.92 -3.71
C ALA A 52 -4.64 -9.00 -2.61
N HIS A 53 -5.30 -10.14 -2.86
CA HIS A 53 -5.30 -11.31 -1.99
C HIS A 53 -3.99 -12.12 -2.03
N LEU A 54 -3.04 -11.78 -2.90
CA LEU A 54 -1.76 -12.47 -3.02
C LEU A 54 -0.61 -11.74 -2.32
N ILE A 55 -0.89 -10.62 -1.65
CA ILE A 55 0.10 -9.91 -0.85
C ILE A 55 0.19 -10.58 0.54
N PRO A 56 1.30 -11.27 0.87
CA PRO A 56 1.39 -12.11 2.07
C PRO A 56 1.77 -11.27 3.30
N ARG A 57 0.89 -10.37 3.73
CA ARG A 57 1.18 -9.34 4.76
C ARG A 57 1.65 -9.92 6.10
N GLU A 58 1.06 -11.04 6.54
CA GLU A 58 1.45 -11.70 7.79
C GLU A 58 2.85 -12.33 7.69
N GLU A 59 3.19 -12.90 6.52
CA GLU A 59 4.52 -13.45 6.26
C GLU A 59 5.55 -12.32 6.19
N ILE A 60 5.21 -11.21 5.53
CA ILE A 60 6.04 -10.00 5.49
C ILE A 60 6.29 -9.49 6.91
N ALA A 61 5.25 -9.33 7.73
CA ALA A 61 5.35 -8.85 9.10
C ALA A 61 6.20 -9.77 9.98
N SER A 62 6.00 -11.08 9.87
CA SER A 62 6.71 -12.07 10.69
C SER A 62 8.16 -12.29 10.26
N LYS A 63 8.42 -12.48 8.95
CA LYS A 63 9.76 -12.82 8.45
C LYS A 63 10.71 -11.63 8.36
N LEU A 64 10.20 -10.46 7.96
CA LEU A 64 11.07 -9.31 7.66
C LEU A 64 11.21 -8.34 8.83
N PHE A 65 10.28 -8.40 9.78
CA PHE A 65 10.29 -7.52 10.94
C PHE A 65 10.42 -8.28 12.27
N GLU A 66 10.56 -9.61 12.25
CA GLU A 66 10.80 -10.44 13.46
C GLU A 66 9.80 -10.20 14.60
N GLY A 67 8.56 -9.84 14.27
CA GLY A 67 7.52 -9.49 15.26
C GLY A 67 7.62 -8.08 15.84
N ILE A 68 8.57 -7.26 15.37
CA ILE A 68 8.70 -5.85 15.75
C ILE A 68 7.72 -5.00 14.93
N VAL A 69 6.69 -4.55 15.64
CA VAL A 69 5.86 -3.34 15.49
C VAL A 69 5.67 -2.81 14.06
N VAL A 70 5.24 -3.72 13.18
CA VAL A 70 4.55 -3.38 11.93
C VAL A 70 3.13 -3.92 11.98
N THR A 71 2.18 -3.14 11.51
CA THR A 71 0.78 -3.55 11.39
C THR A 71 0.51 -3.92 9.94
N PRO A 72 0.10 -5.17 9.65
CA PRO A 72 -0.52 -5.51 8.37
C PRO A 72 -1.63 -4.52 8.03
N MET A 73 -1.52 -3.85 6.89
CA MET A 73 -2.48 -2.81 6.50
C MET A 73 -3.48 -3.34 5.49
N LEU A 74 -4.76 -3.16 5.80
CA LEU A 74 -5.88 -3.51 4.91
C LEU A 74 -6.65 -2.27 4.42
N TYR A 75 -6.32 -1.08 4.93
CA TYR A 75 -7.07 0.16 4.71
C TYR A 75 -6.16 1.26 4.19
N GLU A 76 -6.58 1.98 3.14
CA GLU A 76 -5.81 3.15 2.64
C GLU A 76 -5.79 4.29 3.68
N THR A 77 -6.84 4.38 4.50
CA THR A 77 -6.93 5.25 5.67
C THR A 77 -6.89 4.38 6.92
N SER A 78 -5.78 4.38 7.65
CA SER A 78 -5.60 3.54 8.84
C SER A 78 -6.53 3.94 9.99
N PRO A 79 -6.78 3.03 10.97
CA PRO A 79 -7.51 3.38 12.19
C PRO A 79 -6.92 4.55 12.99
N ALA A 80 -5.65 4.91 12.77
CA ALA A 80 -5.00 6.05 13.42
C ALA A 80 -5.66 7.40 13.06
N PHE A 81 -6.44 7.46 11.97
CA PHE A 81 -7.19 8.66 11.58
C PHE A 81 -8.54 8.81 12.30
N GLY A 82 -8.85 7.96 13.28
CA GLY A 82 -10.02 8.10 14.15
C GLY A 82 -11.33 8.14 13.35
N ARG A 83 -12.13 9.19 13.54
CA ARG A 83 -13.45 9.34 12.89
C ARG A 83 -13.39 9.31 11.36
N TRP A 84 -12.25 9.67 10.77
CA TRP A 84 -12.09 9.69 9.32
C TRP A 84 -11.83 8.30 8.73
N HIS A 85 -11.56 7.29 9.54
CA HIS A 85 -11.40 5.90 9.09
C HIS A 85 -12.77 5.23 8.93
N ASN A 86 -13.04 4.67 7.75
CA ASN A 86 -14.20 3.80 7.53
C ASN A 86 -13.79 2.32 7.77
N PRO A 87 -14.28 1.67 8.83
CA PRO A 87 -13.96 0.27 9.11
C PRO A 87 -14.70 -0.72 8.20
N ASN A 88 -15.70 -0.27 7.43
CA ASN A 88 -16.61 -1.14 6.66
C ASN A 88 -16.26 -1.23 5.17
N VAL A 89 -15.03 -0.91 4.79
CA VAL A 89 -14.57 -1.04 3.40
C VAL A 89 -14.23 -2.48 3.05
N ALA A 90 -14.23 -2.80 1.75
CA ALA A 90 -13.72 -4.07 1.27
C ALA A 90 -12.25 -4.24 1.66
N THR A 91 -11.88 -5.43 2.15
CA THR A 91 -10.49 -5.76 2.48
C THR A 91 -10.05 -7.04 1.76
N TYR A 92 -8.74 -7.16 1.54
CA TYR A 92 -8.15 -8.25 0.77
C TYR A 92 -7.11 -9.01 1.60
N PRO A 93 -7.52 -9.76 2.63
CA PRO A 93 -6.61 -10.59 3.42
C PRO A 93 -5.95 -11.64 2.52
N TYR A 94 -4.72 -12.04 2.85
CA TYR A 94 -3.99 -13.02 2.06
C TYR A 94 -4.77 -14.33 1.91
N ASN A 95 -5.13 -14.69 0.68
CA ASN A 95 -5.91 -15.89 0.37
C ASN A 95 -5.77 -16.26 -1.13
N PRO A 96 -4.76 -17.08 -1.49
CA PRO A 96 -4.56 -17.52 -2.87
C PRO A 96 -5.72 -18.30 -3.47
N THR A 97 -6.46 -19.06 -2.65
CA THR A 97 -7.67 -19.77 -3.08
C THR A 97 -8.76 -18.78 -3.52
N ARG A 98 -8.97 -17.72 -2.74
CA ARG A 98 -9.93 -16.66 -3.08
C ARG A 98 -9.49 -15.89 -4.34
N ALA A 99 -8.19 -15.61 -4.49
CA ALA A 99 -7.65 -15.01 -5.71
C ALA A 99 -8.00 -15.85 -6.94
N ARG A 100 -7.76 -17.17 -6.90
CA ARG A 100 -8.12 -18.09 -7.99
C ARG A 100 -9.64 -18.10 -8.27
N GLN A 101 -10.48 -18.07 -7.24
CA GLN A 101 -11.95 -18.02 -7.40
C GLN A 101 -12.42 -16.74 -8.09
N ILE A 102 -11.85 -15.58 -7.72
CA ILE A 102 -12.17 -14.29 -8.34
C ILE A 102 -11.76 -14.30 -9.82
N LEU A 103 -10.53 -14.76 -10.11
CA LEU A 103 -10.04 -14.89 -11.48
C LEU A 103 -10.94 -15.80 -12.33
N ALA A 104 -11.27 -17.00 -11.82
CA ALA A 104 -12.16 -17.93 -12.51
C ALA A 104 -13.55 -17.33 -12.77
N SER A 105 -14.10 -16.61 -11.78
CA SER A 105 -15.40 -15.93 -11.93
C SER A 105 -15.36 -14.78 -12.94
N GLY A 106 -14.20 -14.14 -13.13
CA GLY A 106 -13.93 -13.14 -14.16
C GLY A 106 -13.63 -13.73 -15.54
N GLY A 107 -13.72 -15.05 -15.70
CA GLY A 107 -13.48 -15.76 -16.96
C GLY A 107 -12.03 -16.15 -17.21
N TYR A 108 -11.08 -15.78 -16.35
CA TYR A 108 -9.69 -16.22 -16.46
C TYR A 108 -9.58 -17.73 -16.24
N GLY A 109 -8.64 -18.36 -16.92
CA GLY A 109 -8.41 -19.79 -16.87
C GLY A 109 -6.95 -20.15 -16.64
N TRP A 110 -6.65 -21.44 -16.68
CA TRP A 110 -5.29 -21.96 -16.65
C TRP A 110 -5.06 -22.86 -17.85
N ASP A 111 -3.89 -22.73 -18.49
CA ASP A 111 -3.48 -23.65 -19.54
C ASP A 111 -3.02 -25.01 -18.95
N LYS A 112 -2.65 -25.93 -19.83
CA LYS A 112 -2.19 -27.28 -19.47
C LYS A 112 -0.94 -27.30 -18.58
N ASP A 113 -0.15 -26.22 -18.59
CA ASP A 113 1.09 -26.08 -17.83
C ASP A 113 0.86 -25.28 -16.53
N GLY A 114 -0.40 -24.91 -16.24
CA GLY A 114 -0.79 -24.16 -15.05
C GLY A 114 -0.52 -22.67 -15.13
N LYS A 115 -0.27 -22.11 -16.34
CA LYS A 115 -0.15 -20.66 -16.53
C LYS A 115 -1.51 -20.01 -16.64
N LEU A 116 -1.64 -18.82 -16.06
CA LEU A 116 -2.86 -18.03 -16.10
C LEU A 116 -3.07 -17.46 -17.51
N ILE A 117 -4.26 -17.69 -18.06
CA ILE A 117 -4.69 -17.21 -19.37
C ILE A 117 -5.90 -16.29 -19.23
N GLY A 118 -6.06 -15.38 -20.19
CA GLY A 118 -7.16 -14.43 -20.22
C GLY A 118 -8.52 -15.08 -20.48
N PRO A 119 -9.63 -14.33 -20.31
CA PRO A 119 -10.97 -14.81 -20.61
C PRO A 119 -11.20 -15.27 -22.06
N ASP A 120 -10.37 -14.80 -22.98
CA ASP A 120 -10.34 -15.23 -24.37
C ASP A 120 -9.47 -16.48 -24.61
N SER A 121 -9.05 -17.14 -23.53
CA SER A 121 -8.15 -18.29 -23.52
C SER A 121 -6.76 -18.03 -24.12
N LYS A 122 -6.35 -16.76 -24.26
CA LYS A 122 -5.01 -16.41 -24.74
C LYS A 122 -4.02 -16.19 -23.60
N PRO A 123 -2.71 -16.37 -23.83
CA PRO A 123 -1.69 -16.01 -22.86
C PRO A 123 -1.80 -14.54 -22.45
N LEU A 124 -1.74 -14.29 -21.14
CA LEU A 124 -1.56 -12.93 -20.64
C LEU A 124 -0.15 -12.46 -20.96
N ARG A 125 0.02 -11.16 -21.21
CA ARG A 125 1.36 -10.59 -21.32
C ARG A 125 2.10 -10.72 -19.98
N LYS A 126 3.43 -10.73 -20.06
CA LYS A 126 4.28 -10.64 -18.88
C LYS A 126 4.06 -9.32 -18.14
N VAL A 127 3.99 -9.38 -16.81
CA VAL A 127 3.78 -8.26 -15.91
C VAL A 127 5.08 -7.92 -15.18
N SER A 128 5.48 -6.65 -15.17
CA SER A 128 6.59 -6.20 -14.31
C SER A 128 6.10 -5.77 -12.93
N PHE A 129 6.90 -6.06 -11.91
CA PHE A 129 6.70 -5.56 -10.55
C PHE A 129 7.93 -4.73 -10.18
N ILE A 130 7.79 -3.41 -10.21
CA ILE A 130 8.87 -2.49 -9.92
C ILE A 130 9.05 -2.37 -8.41
N SER A 131 10.29 -2.47 -7.95
CA SER A 131 10.67 -2.20 -6.56
C SER A 131 11.94 -1.36 -6.52
N PRO A 132 12.26 -0.74 -5.38
CA PRO A 132 13.63 -0.29 -5.11
C PRO A 132 14.64 -1.44 -5.24
N THR A 133 15.91 -1.11 -5.47
CA THR A 133 17.01 -2.08 -5.44
C THR A 133 17.23 -2.66 -4.04
N GLN A 134 17.91 -3.80 -3.98
CA GLN A 134 18.25 -4.44 -2.71
C GLN A 134 19.24 -3.59 -1.91
N GLU A 135 20.15 -2.88 -2.58
CA GLU A 135 21.16 -2.03 -1.96
C GLU A 135 20.55 -0.78 -1.33
N GLU A 136 19.57 -0.15 -1.99
CA GLU A 136 18.92 1.07 -1.50
C GLU A 136 17.86 0.76 -0.43
N ALA A 137 17.04 -0.28 -0.63
CA ALA A 137 15.98 -0.65 0.30
C ALA A 137 15.76 -2.18 0.35
N PRO A 138 16.59 -2.92 1.10
CA PRO A 138 16.57 -4.39 1.13
C PRO A 138 15.22 -4.96 1.60
N THR A 139 14.56 -4.32 2.56
CA THR A 139 13.23 -4.74 3.03
C THR A 139 12.17 -4.58 1.93
N SER A 140 12.15 -3.45 1.22
CA SER A 140 11.22 -3.22 0.10
C SER A 140 11.43 -4.20 -1.04
N TYR A 141 12.70 -4.51 -1.34
CA TYR A 141 13.08 -5.51 -2.32
C TYR A 141 12.53 -6.91 -1.96
N GLU A 142 12.71 -7.35 -0.71
CA GLU A 142 12.25 -8.68 -0.27
C GLU A 142 10.71 -8.75 -0.23
N ILE A 143 10.01 -7.68 0.16
CA ILE A 143 8.54 -7.62 0.10
C ILE A 143 8.03 -7.82 -1.34
N ALA A 144 8.63 -7.11 -2.30
CA ALA A 144 8.29 -7.25 -3.70
C ALA A 144 8.54 -8.67 -4.20
N LYS A 145 9.69 -9.26 -3.82
CA LYS A 145 10.04 -10.64 -4.16
C LYS A 145 9.03 -11.65 -3.63
N LEU A 146 8.68 -11.60 -2.34
CA LEU A 146 7.66 -12.48 -1.74
C LEU A 146 6.31 -12.34 -2.44
N THR A 147 5.89 -11.11 -2.74
CA THR A 147 4.62 -10.84 -3.44
C THR A 147 4.64 -11.41 -4.87
N VAL A 148 5.75 -11.24 -5.60
CA VAL A 148 5.95 -11.81 -6.95
C VAL A 148 5.94 -13.33 -6.92
N GLU A 149 6.52 -13.96 -5.90
CA GLU A 149 6.47 -15.42 -5.71
C GLU A 149 5.04 -15.93 -5.51
N GLU A 150 4.21 -15.24 -4.70
CA GLU A 150 2.80 -15.60 -4.53
C GLU A 150 1.98 -15.44 -5.81
N MET A 151 2.23 -14.37 -6.58
CA MET A 151 1.61 -14.18 -7.89
C MET A 151 2.01 -15.28 -8.89
N LYS A 152 3.27 -15.73 -8.88
CA LYS A 152 3.73 -16.84 -9.73
C LYS A 152 3.06 -18.17 -9.36
N LYS A 153 2.77 -18.42 -8.08
CA LYS A 153 2.10 -19.67 -7.61
C LYS A 153 0.68 -19.82 -8.18
N ILE A 154 0.04 -18.73 -8.59
CA ILE A 154 -1.24 -18.78 -9.31
C ILE A 154 -1.08 -18.85 -10.83
N GLY A 155 0.13 -18.98 -11.36
CA GLY A 155 0.41 -19.09 -12.79
C GLY A 155 0.57 -17.76 -13.53
N LEU A 156 0.58 -16.62 -12.83
CA LEU A 156 0.82 -15.32 -13.48
C LEU A 156 2.29 -15.21 -13.90
N GLU A 157 2.54 -14.87 -15.16
CA GLU A 157 3.87 -14.51 -15.64
C GLU A 157 4.26 -13.11 -15.16
N VAL A 158 4.81 -13.03 -13.95
CA VAL A 158 5.30 -11.78 -13.34
C VAL A 158 6.78 -11.88 -12.98
N TYR A 159 7.50 -10.76 -13.03
CA TYR A 159 8.89 -10.67 -12.58
C TYR A 159 9.14 -9.36 -11.84
N GLN A 160 10.06 -9.40 -10.89
CA GLN A 160 10.53 -8.21 -10.21
C GLN A 160 11.49 -7.44 -11.12
N GLU A 161 11.32 -6.12 -11.17
CA GLU A 161 12.19 -5.17 -11.86
C GLU A 161 12.75 -4.18 -10.82
N PRO A 162 13.90 -4.49 -10.20
CA PRO A 162 14.53 -3.60 -9.23
C PRO A 162 15.12 -2.37 -9.93
N LEU A 163 14.78 -1.18 -9.47
CA LEU A 163 15.28 0.10 -9.97
C LEU A 163 15.79 0.97 -8.82
N SER A 164 16.71 1.90 -9.12
CA SER A 164 17.02 2.97 -8.16
C SER A 164 15.78 3.82 -7.89
N PHE A 165 15.72 4.46 -6.73
CA PHE A 165 14.58 5.26 -6.32
C PHE A 165 14.21 6.33 -7.37
N ASP A 166 15.19 7.08 -7.88
CA ASP A 166 14.97 8.11 -8.91
C ASP A 166 14.43 7.53 -10.22
N SER A 167 14.93 6.37 -10.64
CA SER A 167 14.45 5.69 -11.86
C SER A 167 13.04 5.16 -11.69
N LEU A 168 12.73 4.61 -10.51
CA LEU A 168 11.38 4.19 -10.15
C LEU A 168 10.41 5.38 -10.20
N LEU A 169 10.76 6.49 -9.56
CA LEU A 169 9.93 7.70 -9.56
C LEU A 169 9.71 8.24 -10.97
N THR A 170 10.77 8.33 -11.78
CA THR A 170 10.65 8.78 -13.19
C THR A 170 9.68 7.90 -13.97
N LYS A 171 9.83 6.58 -13.84
CA LYS A 171 9.01 5.59 -14.57
C LYS A 171 7.53 5.62 -14.14
N VAL A 172 7.28 5.86 -12.85
CA VAL A 172 5.93 5.84 -12.24
C VAL A 172 5.22 7.18 -12.32
N LEU A 173 5.89 8.29 -11.99
CA LEU A 173 5.32 9.63 -11.93
C LEU A 173 5.30 10.31 -13.28
N THR A 174 6.43 10.30 -13.99
CA THR A 174 6.61 11.06 -15.23
C THR A 174 6.19 10.24 -16.44
N GLU A 175 6.79 9.06 -16.65
CA GLU A 175 6.57 8.26 -17.86
C GLU A 175 5.27 7.45 -17.85
N ARG A 176 4.71 7.19 -16.66
CA ARG A 176 3.55 6.30 -16.45
C ARG A 176 3.73 4.89 -17.04
N SER A 177 4.97 4.45 -17.21
CA SER A 177 5.35 3.23 -17.93
C SER A 177 5.65 2.10 -16.95
N PHE A 178 4.63 1.65 -16.23
CA PHE A 178 4.74 0.56 -15.25
C PHE A 178 3.51 -0.33 -15.29
N ASP A 179 3.64 -1.56 -14.78
CA ASP A 179 2.50 -2.43 -14.53
C ASP A 179 2.12 -2.41 -13.06
N ILE A 180 3.03 -2.86 -12.20
CA ILE A 180 2.89 -2.88 -10.75
C ILE A 180 4.10 -2.20 -10.14
N TYR A 181 3.94 -1.43 -9.06
CA TYR A 181 5.07 -0.97 -8.25
C TYR A 181 4.78 -1.05 -6.76
N PHE A 182 5.84 -1.09 -5.96
CA PHE A 182 5.79 -0.97 -4.51
C PHE A 182 6.49 0.30 -4.04
N LEU A 183 5.81 1.08 -3.20
CA LEU A 183 6.37 2.25 -2.52
C LEU A 183 5.76 2.41 -1.13
N CYS A 184 6.37 3.31 -0.35
CA CYS A 184 5.85 3.76 0.93
C CYS A 184 5.58 5.26 0.88
N VAL A 185 4.59 5.70 1.64
CA VAL A 185 4.31 7.10 1.92
C VAL A 185 4.48 7.35 3.42
N SER A 186 4.89 8.56 3.76
CA SER A 186 5.03 9.05 5.13
C SER A 186 4.53 10.49 5.20
N ASN A 187 4.45 11.06 6.41
CA ASN A 187 4.08 12.46 6.65
C ASN A 187 2.69 12.83 6.11
N LEU A 188 1.75 11.89 6.09
CA LEU A 188 0.35 12.22 5.76
C LEU A 188 -0.21 13.10 6.87
N GLY A 189 -0.93 14.14 6.48
CA GLY A 189 -1.50 15.12 7.43
C GLY A 189 -2.55 14.51 8.37
N LYS A 190 -3.10 15.32 9.27
CA LYS A 190 -4.14 14.88 10.22
C LYS A 190 -5.44 14.37 9.56
N TYR A 191 -5.81 14.94 8.41
CA TYR A 191 -7.04 14.62 7.69
C TYR A 191 -6.71 13.94 6.36
N PRO A 192 -7.43 12.88 5.93
CA PRO A 192 -7.20 12.11 4.68
C PRO A 192 -7.40 12.84 3.34
N ARG A 193 -6.99 14.10 3.28
CA ARG A 193 -7.07 14.96 2.08
C ARG A 193 -6.10 14.53 0.98
N TRP A 194 -5.05 13.76 1.30
CA TRP A 194 -4.16 13.15 0.30
C TRP A 194 -4.86 12.12 -0.59
N LEU A 195 -6.03 11.59 -0.17
CA LEU A 195 -6.82 10.72 -1.04
C LEU A 195 -7.20 11.44 -2.34
N TYR A 196 -7.43 12.76 -2.29
CA TYR A 196 -7.64 13.55 -3.50
C TYR A 196 -6.41 13.50 -4.43
N ASP A 197 -5.20 13.70 -3.90
CA ASP A 197 -3.98 13.72 -4.73
C ASP A 197 -3.72 12.35 -5.37
N TYR A 198 -3.96 11.26 -4.64
CA TYR A 198 -3.70 9.89 -5.09
C TYR A 198 -4.77 9.27 -5.99
N TYR A 199 -5.99 9.80 -6.00
CA TYR A 199 -7.13 9.15 -6.67
C TYR A 199 -7.99 10.05 -7.55
N HIS A 200 -7.95 11.38 -7.39
CA HIS A 200 -8.76 12.26 -8.20
C HIS A 200 -8.27 12.27 -9.66
N SER A 201 -9.20 12.18 -10.62
CA SER A 201 -8.88 12.02 -12.04
C SER A 201 -8.16 13.22 -12.65
N SER A 202 -8.24 14.40 -12.02
CA SER A 202 -7.48 15.59 -12.45
C SER A 202 -5.97 15.50 -12.13
N LEU A 203 -5.57 14.55 -11.28
CA LEU A 203 -4.18 14.28 -10.92
C LEU A 203 -3.59 13.13 -11.77
N ASP A 204 -4.39 12.55 -12.68
CA ASP A 204 -3.94 11.62 -13.71
C ASP A 204 -3.28 12.38 -14.87
N VAL A 205 -2.12 12.97 -14.58
CA VAL A 205 -1.27 13.73 -15.51
C VAL A 205 0.19 13.39 -15.23
N PRO A 206 1.15 13.57 -16.17
CA PRO A 206 2.57 13.44 -15.85
C PRO A 206 2.95 14.24 -14.61
N ASP A 207 3.76 13.63 -13.73
CA ASP A 207 4.18 14.18 -12.43
C ASP A 207 3.06 14.37 -11.39
N GLY A 208 1.84 13.93 -11.70
CA GLY A 208 0.72 13.88 -10.76
C GLY A 208 0.74 12.63 -9.86
N ASP A 209 0.09 12.75 -8.70
CA ASP A 209 0.11 11.74 -7.65
C ASP A 209 -0.88 10.57 -7.86
N ASN A 210 -1.84 10.72 -8.79
CA ASN A 210 -2.72 9.63 -9.25
C ASN A 210 -1.99 8.75 -10.28
N THR A 211 -0.90 8.15 -9.82
CA THR A 211 -0.09 7.23 -10.62
C THR A 211 -0.88 6.03 -11.13
N PRO A 212 -1.80 5.40 -10.35
CA PRO A 212 -2.52 4.23 -10.83
C PRO A 212 -3.39 4.53 -12.04
N GLY A 213 -3.86 5.77 -12.20
CA GLY A 213 -4.76 6.17 -13.27
C GLY A 213 -6.23 5.98 -12.94
N VAL A 214 -6.59 6.22 -11.69
CA VAL A 214 -7.98 6.14 -11.27
C VAL A 214 -8.76 7.26 -11.93
N ARG A 215 -9.89 6.91 -12.54
CA ARG A 215 -10.84 7.84 -13.13
C ARG A 215 -12.24 7.35 -12.80
N ASP A 216 -12.87 7.96 -11.80
CA ASP A 216 -14.21 7.60 -11.35
C ASP A 216 -14.94 8.88 -10.91
N THR A 217 -16.06 9.19 -11.57
CA THR A 217 -16.75 10.48 -11.39
C THR A 217 -17.43 10.62 -10.03
N GLU A 218 -17.88 9.51 -9.43
CA GLU A 218 -18.45 9.53 -8.08
C GLU A 218 -17.33 9.78 -7.06
N LEU A 219 -16.21 9.08 -7.20
CA LEU A 219 -15.04 9.25 -6.36
C LEU A 219 -14.47 10.67 -6.45
N ASP A 220 -14.33 11.21 -7.66
CA ASP A 220 -13.85 12.57 -7.89
C ASP A 220 -14.68 13.59 -7.10
N ARG A 221 -16.02 13.51 -7.23
CA ARG A 221 -16.94 14.39 -6.52
C ARG A 221 -16.79 14.26 -5.00
N LEU A 222 -16.73 13.04 -4.47
CA LEU A 222 -16.63 12.79 -3.03
C LEU A 222 -15.31 13.32 -2.46
N LEU A 223 -14.19 13.11 -3.17
CA LEU A 223 -12.88 13.61 -2.76
C LEU A 223 -12.82 15.13 -2.82
N TYR A 224 -13.43 15.75 -3.84
CA TYR A 224 -13.53 17.20 -3.94
C TYR A 224 -14.36 17.79 -2.79
N THR A 225 -15.54 17.22 -2.54
CA THR A 225 -16.41 17.65 -1.43
C THR A 225 -15.68 17.54 -0.09
N PHE A 226 -15.00 16.41 0.18
CA PHE A 226 -14.25 16.24 1.43
C PHE A 226 -13.10 17.24 1.58
N ARG A 227 -12.37 17.53 0.49
CA ARG A 227 -11.19 18.38 0.55
C ARG A 227 -11.50 19.87 0.57
N PHE A 228 -12.57 20.31 -0.12
CA PHE A 228 -12.79 21.73 -0.42
C PHE A 228 -14.17 22.27 -0.05
N GLU A 229 -15.23 21.45 -0.01
CA GLU A 229 -16.61 21.96 0.09
C GLU A 229 -17.33 21.65 1.41
N SER A 230 -16.85 20.67 2.18
CA SER A 230 -17.55 20.25 3.42
C SER A 230 -17.55 21.38 4.44
N GLU A 231 -18.75 21.80 4.88
CA GLU A 231 -18.92 22.86 5.88
C GLU A 231 -18.94 22.31 7.32
N THR A 232 -19.27 21.01 7.45
CA THR A 232 -19.33 20.30 8.74
C THR A 232 -18.46 19.05 8.75
N GLU A 233 -18.04 18.60 9.94
CA GLU A 233 -17.28 17.35 10.07
C GLU A 233 -18.13 16.13 9.68
N GLU A 234 -19.44 16.12 9.95
CA GLU A 234 -20.31 15.01 9.55
C GLU A 234 -20.47 14.90 8.03
N GLU A 235 -20.52 16.01 7.31
CA GLU A 235 -20.54 15.98 5.84
C GLU A 235 -19.23 15.44 5.27
N GLY A 236 -18.10 15.93 5.80
CA GLY A 236 -16.79 15.44 5.40
C GLY A 236 -16.62 13.96 5.68
N GLU A 237 -17.11 13.48 6.83
CA GLU A 237 -17.01 12.07 7.23
C GLU A 237 -17.81 11.19 6.28
N ARG A 238 -19.06 11.54 5.99
CA ARG A 238 -19.89 10.80 5.01
C ARG A 238 -19.24 10.76 3.63
N ALA A 239 -18.69 11.88 3.17
CA ALA A 239 -18.03 11.95 1.86
C ALA A 239 -16.79 11.05 1.81
N VAL A 240 -15.90 11.15 2.82
CA VAL A 240 -14.65 10.40 2.81
C VAL A 240 -14.85 8.91 3.10
N TRP A 241 -15.85 8.53 3.89
CA TRP A 241 -16.18 7.12 4.10
C TRP A 241 -16.66 6.47 2.81
N ARG A 242 -17.53 7.13 2.06
CA ARG A 242 -17.97 6.65 0.75
C ARG A 242 -16.82 6.60 -0.26
N ALA A 243 -15.94 7.60 -0.25
CA ALA A 243 -14.73 7.58 -1.09
C ALA A 243 -13.82 6.38 -0.76
N GLN A 244 -13.63 6.06 0.52
CA GLN A 244 -12.84 4.90 0.94
C GLN A 244 -13.44 3.56 0.49
N GLU A 245 -14.76 3.42 0.46
CA GLU A 245 -15.43 2.23 -0.10
C GLU A 245 -15.12 2.06 -1.59
N LEU A 246 -15.22 3.14 -2.37
CA LEU A 246 -14.90 3.14 -3.80
C LEU A 246 -13.41 2.85 -4.05
N ILE A 247 -12.52 3.47 -3.28
CA ILE A 247 -11.06 3.24 -3.37
C ILE A 247 -10.74 1.77 -3.11
N ALA A 248 -11.31 1.19 -2.05
CA ALA A 248 -11.14 -0.21 -1.73
C ALA A 248 -11.70 -1.14 -2.83
N ASP A 249 -12.87 -0.81 -3.39
CA ASP A 249 -13.45 -1.57 -4.51
C ASP A 249 -12.61 -1.48 -5.79
N LEU A 250 -12.05 -0.32 -6.10
CA LEU A 250 -11.19 -0.11 -7.26
C LEU A 250 -9.89 -0.91 -7.19
N ALA A 251 -9.37 -1.14 -5.97
CA ALA A 251 -8.13 -1.87 -5.70
C ALA A 251 -6.96 -1.40 -6.60
N ALA A 252 -6.87 -0.09 -6.85
CA ALA A 252 -5.84 0.51 -7.70
C ALA A 252 -4.51 0.67 -6.94
N ARG A 253 -4.59 0.93 -5.64
CA ARG A 253 -3.51 0.75 -4.66
C ARG A 253 -4.03 -0.14 -3.55
N VAL A 254 -3.15 -0.95 -3.01
CA VAL A 254 -3.48 -1.89 -1.95
C VAL A 254 -2.41 -1.78 -0.86
N PRO A 255 -2.78 -1.36 0.36
CA PRO A 255 -1.86 -1.27 1.48
C PRO A 255 -1.22 -2.61 1.82
N VAL A 256 0.03 -2.59 2.31
CA VAL A 256 0.79 -3.78 2.69
C VAL A 256 1.02 -3.79 4.20
N TYR A 257 1.74 -2.80 4.71
CA TYR A 257 2.01 -2.65 6.14
C TYR A 257 2.22 -1.18 6.51
N SER A 258 2.05 -0.89 7.78
CA SER A 258 2.48 0.35 8.43
C SER A 258 3.53 0.00 9.48
N ARG A 259 4.46 0.91 9.74
CA ARG A 259 5.49 0.75 10.77
C ARG A 259 5.20 1.71 11.91
N TYR A 260 5.55 1.32 13.11
CA TYR A 260 5.58 2.25 14.23
C TYR A 260 6.85 3.09 14.16
N GLN A 261 6.76 4.34 14.63
CA GLN A 261 7.94 5.11 14.97
C GLN A 261 8.45 4.59 16.30
N ILE A 262 9.73 4.25 16.32
CA ILE A 262 10.45 3.83 17.51
C ILE A 262 11.42 4.96 17.86
N GLU A 263 11.28 5.47 19.08
CA GLU A 263 12.18 6.49 19.61
C GLU A 263 12.87 5.95 20.85
N ALA A 264 14.18 6.19 20.95
CA ALA A 264 14.98 5.84 22.11
C ALA A 264 15.62 7.08 22.71
N TYR A 265 15.50 7.24 24.03
CA TYR A 265 16.01 8.38 24.76
C TYR A 265 16.56 7.96 26.12
N ARG A 266 17.53 8.72 26.64
CA ARG A 266 18.17 8.42 27.92
C ARG A 266 17.19 8.63 29.07
N LYS A 267 17.21 7.73 30.05
CA LYS A 267 16.49 7.90 31.31
C LYS A 267 16.92 9.19 32.01
N GLY A 268 15.95 9.89 32.61
CA GLY A 268 16.18 11.18 33.27
C GLY A 268 16.24 12.38 32.33
N LEU A 269 15.98 12.21 31.02
CA LEU A 269 15.75 13.34 30.13
C LEU A 269 14.42 14.02 30.48
N GLU A 270 14.49 15.25 31.00
CA GLU A 270 13.32 16.05 31.33
C GLU A 270 12.78 16.82 30.11
N GLY A 271 11.49 17.14 30.11
CA GLY A 271 10.84 17.93 29.05
C GLY A 271 10.53 17.16 27.77
N MET A 272 10.71 15.84 27.75
CA MET A 272 10.35 15.01 26.61
C MET A 272 8.84 14.78 26.56
N VAL A 273 8.24 15.04 25.39
CA VAL A 273 6.83 14.76 25.10
C VAL A 273 6.77 13.58 24.14
N GLU A 274 6.20 12.47 24.59
CA GLU A 274 6.04 11.28 23.74
C GLU A 274 5.17 11.62 22.52
N HIS A 275 5.69 11.37 21.32
CA HIS A 275 4.93 11.50 20.10
C HIS A 275 3.82 10.44 20.10
N ARG A 276 2.54 10.85 20.19
CA ARG A 276 1.39 9.92 20.22
C ARG A 276 0.97 9.40 18.84
N GLY A 277 1.70 9.79 17.79
CA GLY A 277 1.35 9.52 16.40
C GLY A 277 0.65 10.70 15.74
N VAL A 278 0.72 10.78 14.42
CA VAL A 278 0.08 11.86 13.65
C VAL A 278 -1.43 11.62 13.65
N GLY A 279 -2.19 12.52 14.28
CA GLY A 279 -3.65 12.43 14.40
C GLY A 279 -4.20 12.68 15.81
N TYR A 280 -3.35 12.53 16.83
CA TYR A 280 -3.67 12.78 18.25
C TYR A 280 -3.20 14.16 18.73
#